data_AF-A0A315QRG9-F1
#
_entry.id   AF-A0A315QRG9-F1
#
_cell.length_a   1.000
_cell.length_b   1.000
_cell.length_c   1.000
_cell.angle_alpha   90.00
_cell.angle_beta   90.00
_cell.angle_gamma   90.00
#
_symmetry.space_group_name_H-M   'P 1'
#
loop_
_entity.id
_entity.type
_entity.pdbx_description
1 polymer ?
#
loop_
_entity_poly.entity_id
_entity_poly.type
_entity_poly.pdbx_seq_one_letter_code
_entity_poly.pdbx_strand_id
1 'polypeptide(L)' 'MQQVILRVPGSCGELLQGSIDDQNFLISCPINLYTEVKAHFIDSEKKIIINKNNSSTENTYKTEI' A
#
# COMPACT_ATOMS: atom_id res chain seq x y z
N MET A 1 4.65 -5.80 13.91
CA MET A 1 3.58 -5.77 12.88
C MET A 1 3.03 -4.36 12.83
N GLN A 2 3.44 -3.59 11.83
CA GLN A 2 2.88 -2.26 11.59
C GLN A 2 1.51 -2.44 10.90
N GLN A 3 0.49 -1.73 11.38
CA GLN A 3 -0.84 -1.76 10.79
C GLN A 3 -1.31 -0.32 10.55
N VAL A 4 -1.92 -0.07 9.40
CA VAL A 4 -2.55 1.22 9.05
C VAL A 4 -4.03 0.99 8.84
N ILE A 5 -4.86 1.82 9.45
CA ILE A 5 -6.32 1.80 9.31
C ILE A 5 -6.76 3.13 8.70
N LEU A 6 -7.55 3.07 7.65
CA LEU A 6 -8.10 4.23 6.94
C LEU A 6 -9.60 4.07 6.79
N ARG A 7 -10.33 5.19 6.86
CA ARG A 7 -11.77 5.25 6.60
C ARG A 7 -12.03 6.29 5.52
N VAL A 8 -12.75 5.88 4.47
CA VAL A 8 -13.12 6.75 3.35
C VAL A 8 -14.65 6.91 3.38
N PRO A 9 -15.18 8.15 3.39
CA PRO A 9 -16.62 8.35 3.31
C PRO A 9 -17.13 7.95 1.93
N GLY A 10 -18.30 7.33 1.89
CA GLY A 10 -19.09 7.22 0.67
C GLY A 10 -19.56 8.61 0.22
N SER A 11 -19.98 8.73 -1.04
CA SER A 11 -20.61 9.96 -1.55
C SER A 11 -22.05 9.71 -1.96
N CYS A 12 -22.85 10.77 -2.02
CA CYS A 12 -24.17 10.77 -2.67
C CYS A 12 -24.12 10.59 -4.20
N GLY A 13 -22.96 10.26 -4.78
CA GLY A 13 -22.75 10.31 -6.23
C GLY A 13 -22.50 11.72 -6.74
N GLU A 14 -22.93 11.99 -7.96
CA GLU A 14 -22.74 13.27 -8.66
C GLU A 14 -23.92 14.21 -8.36
N LEU A 15 -23.71 15.18 -7.46
CA LEU A 15 -24.74 16.20 -7.20
C LEU A 15 -24.86 17.16 -8.37
N LEU A 16 -23.73 17.51 -8.96
CA LEU A 16 -23.63 18.29 -10.19
C LEU A 16 -22.33 17.94 -10.89
N GLN A 17 -22.41 17.68 -12.19
CA GLN A 17 -21.26 17.45 -13.04
C GLN A 17 -21.38 18.31 -14.30
N GLY A 18 -20.28 18.87 -14.76
CA GLY A 18 -20.28 19.72 -15.95
C GLY A 18 -18.88 20.22 -16.29
N SER A 19 -18.84 21.27 -17.10
CA SER A 19 -17.61 21.96 -17.49
C SER A 19 -17.83 23.48 -17.46
N ILE A 20 -16.83 24.22 -17.01
CA ILE A 20 -16.75 25.68 -17.07
C ILE A 20 -15.39 26.02 -17.68
N ASP A 21 -15.38 26.84 -18.73
CA ASP A 21 -14.15 27.22 -19.46
C ASP A 21 -13.29 26.00 -19.86
N ASP A 22 -13.94 24.97 -20.41
CA ASP A 22 -13.35 23.66 -20.77
C ASP A 22 -12.76 22.84 -19.61
N GLN A 23 -12.94 23.29 -18.37
CA GLN A 23 -12.55 22.55 -17.18
C GLN A 23 -13.71 21.74 -16.59
N ASN A 24 -13.57 20.41 -16.63
CA ASN A 24 -14.52 19.51 -16.01
C ASN A 24 -14.54 19.69 -14.48
N PHE A 25 -15.75 19.76 -13.92
CA PHE A 25 -15.95 19.80 -12.48
C PHE A 25 -17.02 18.80 -12.05
N LEU A 26 -16.88 18.31 -10.82
CA LEU A 26 -17.83 17.43 -10.16
C LEU A 26 -18.02 17.92 -8.72
N ILE A 27 -19.26 18.28 -8.39
CA ILE A 27 -19.70 18.53 -7.03
C ILE A 27 -20.24 17.21 -6.49
N SER A 28 -19.62 16.70 -5.42
CA SER A 28 -20.13 15.56 -4.65
C SER A 28 -20.29 15.95 -3.18
N CYS A 29 -21.05 15.15 -2.43
CA CYS A 29 -21.22 15.33 -0.99
C CYS A 29 -20.86 14.03 -0.26
N PRO A 30 -19.89 14.05 0.68
CA PRO A 30 -19.59 12.91 1.52
C PRO A 30 -20.76 12.63 2.46
N ILE A 31 -21.08 11.36 2.64
CA ILE A 31 -22.12 10.90 3.58
C ILE A 31 -21.51 10.20 4.78
N ASN A 32 -22.28 10.11 5.86
CA ASN A 32 -21.91 9.42 7.09
C ASN A 32 -22.01 7.87 6.95
N LEU A 33 -21.44 7.34 5.87
CA LEU A 33 -21.30 5.92 5.56
C LEU A 33 -19.87 5.71 5.07
N TYR A 34 -19.15 4.69 5.57
CA TYR A 34 -17.70 4.59 5.35
C TYR A 34 -17.28 3.21 4.89
N THR A 35 -16.28 3.18 4.01
CA THR A 35 -15.45 2.00 3.77
C THR A 35 -14.24 2.06 4.68
N GLU A 36 -13.98 0.98 5.41
CA GLU A 36 -12.79 0.83 6.26
C GLU A 36 -11.77 -0.09 5.58
N VAL A 37 -10.51 0.34 5.53
CA VAL A 37 -9.39 -0.42 4.95
C VAL A 37 -8.34 -0.64 6.02
N LYS A 38 -7.88 -1.89 6.16
CA LYS A 38 -6.81 -2.30 7.08
C LYS A 38 -5.66 -2.88 6.27
N ALA A 39 -4.49 -2.25 6.38
CA ALA A 39 -3.26 -2.72 5.76
C ALA A 39 -2.30 -3.23 6.84
N HIS A 40 -1.71 -4.39 6.61
CA HIS A 40 -0.72 -5.01 7.49
C HIS A 40 0.61 -5.09 6.75
N PHE A 41 1.66 -4.55 7.35
CA PHE A 41 3.01 -4.74 6.85
C PHE A 41 3.53 -6.08 7.33
N ILE A 42 3.92 -6.92 6.37
CA ILE A 42 4.56 -8.21 6.60
C ILE A 42 6.01 -8.07 6.17
N ASP A 43 6.93 -8.05 7.13
CA ASP A 43 8.34 -8.24 6.83
C ASP A 43 8.56 -9.73 6.55
N SER A 44 8.61 -10.10 5.27
CA SER A 44 9.07 -11.43 4.90
C SER A 44 10.59 -11.46 5.06
N GLU A 45 11.10 -12.23 6.03
CA GLU A 45 12.52 -12.53 6.08
C GLU A 45 12.92 -13.17 4.75
N LYS A 46 13.76 -12.48 3.96
CA LYS A 46 14.39 -13.03 2.77
C LYS A 46 15.41 -14.09 3.20
N LYS A 47 14.95 -15.28 3.56
CA LYS A 47 15.83 -16.38 3.96
C LYS A 47 16.45 -17.01 2.71
N ILE A 48 17.71 -16.67 2.43
CA ILE A 48 18.51 -17.41 1.46
C ILE A 48 18.93 -18.72 2.13
N ILE A 49 18.40 -19.85 1.66
CA ILE A 49 18.83 -21.18 2.10
C ILE A 49 20.11 -21.52 1.35
N ILE A 50 21.26 -21.38 2.01
CA ILE A 50 22.55 -21.84 1.47
C ILE A 50 22.73 -23.30 1.88
N ASN A 51 22.85 -24.19 0.89
CA ASN A 51 23.21 -25.58 1.13
C ASN A 51 24.71 -25.66 1.52
N LYS A 52 25.01 -26.13 2.74
CA LYS A 52 26.38 -26.28 3.26
C LYS A 52 27.18 -27.45 2.65
N ASN A 53 26.61 -28.17 1.69
CA ASN A 53 27.24 -29.37 1.13
C ASN A 53 28.37 -29.09 0.11
N ASN A 54 28.68 -27.82 -0.19
CA ASN A 54 29.81 -27.44 -1.05
C ASN A 54 30.86 -26.67 -0.24
N SER A 55 32.02 -27.29 -0.04
CA SER A 55 33.17 -26.83 0.74
C SER A 55 33.93 -25.62 0.15
N SER A 56 33.31 -24.79 -0.69
CA SER A 56 33.98 -23.70 -1.41
C SER A 56 33.43 -22.29 -1.17
N THR A 57 32.45 -22.09 -0.28
CA THR A 57 31.76 -20.79 -0.14
C THR A 57 32.00 -20.04 1.18
N GLU A 58 32.92 -20.47 2.04
CA GLU A 58 33.16 -19.82 3.34
C GLU A 58 33.80 -18.42 3.28
N ASN A 59 34.26 -17.93 2.11
CA ASN A 59 35.01 -16.65 2.05
C ASN A 59 34.27 -15.43 1.48
N THR A 60 33.00 -15.51 1.06
CA THR A 60 32.40 -14.39 0.28
C THR A 60 31.54 -13.41 1.08
N TYR A 61 31.20 -13.66 2.34
CA TYR A 61 30.24 -12.78 3.07
C TYR A 61 30.77 -12.20 4.37
N LYS A 62 32.07 -11.89 4.43
CA LYS A 62 32.61 -10.86 5.32
C LYS A 62 32.93 -9.61 4.50
N THR A 63 31.90 -8.90 4.04
CA THR A 63 32.08 -7.48 3.74
C THR A 63 30.84 -6.73 4.21
N GLU A 64 31.00 -6.18 5.41
CA GLU A 64 30.48 -4.91 5.92
C GLU A 64 29.61 -4.10 4.96
N ILE A 65 28.36 -3.83 5.37
CA ILE A 65 27.77 -2.48 5.47
C ILE A 65 26.85 -2.47 6.70
#